data_AF-A0A9P0JP07-F1
#
_entry.id   AF-A0A9P0JP07-F1
#
_cell.length_a   1.000
_cell.length_b   1.000
_cell.length_c   1.000
_cell.angle_alpha   90.00
_cell.angle_beta   90.00
_cell.angle_gamma   90.00
#
_symmetry.space_group_name_H-M   'P 1'
#
loop_
_entity.id
_entity.type
_entity.pdbx_description
1 polymer ?
#
loop_
_entity_poly.entity_id
_entity_poly.type
_entity_poly.pdbx_seq_one_letter_code
_entity_poly.pdbx_strand_id
1 'polypeptide(L)'
;MGDKLHFELKKILEPIVTKADRLAHNQTTNQAERYMSLVAKCTGGKRVNFTKRNSYTARAYAAAISHSRGPGWHMGAFEKKNFSIGATMAKVCLKRARALERSRVVCKKRPKKQASSGPDVHYGPNAAAEDISEDEMEKKKDKFLQTLAKRVESREQTKEIETSTRGQHENALWRSLRKEYLTASNFGCVIKRRASTPCHNLVKNLLYRTDSLKTPANVYGRVHEVTARNRYETETGSSVEACGLYVSQEYPFLAASPDGLVGREGLIDIKCLPSIMGSLIDGVKRTSCYSVENGNVSLKRSHNYYYQVPGQLNITGRTFCDFILYCDSDFHVEIIHKDEQLWCEVMVPKLTSFYKECILPEILDGRIPRGMQVRESTSKPIQINKKVQNNR
;
A
#
# COMPACT_ATOMS: atom_id res chain seq x y z
N MET A 1 -24.96 -30.93 -32.83
CA MET A 1 -24.23 -31.32 -31.59
C MET A 1 -23.46 -30.15 -30.95
N GLY A 2 -23.10 -29.10 -31.71
CA GLY A 2 -22.40 -27.92 -31.19
C GLY A 2 -23.24 -27.01 -30.29
N ASP A 3 -24.53 -26.80 -30.59
CA ASP A 3 -25.35 -25.82 -29.86
C ASP A 3 -25.71 -26.27 -28.44
N LYS A 4 -25.92 -27.57 -28.24
CA LYS A 4 -26.15 -28.15 -26.91
C LYS A 4 -24.90 -28.04 -26.02
N LEU A 5 -23.72 -28.22 -26.60
CA LEU A 5 -22.45 -28.07 -25.89
C LEU A 5 -22.15 -26.60 -25.56
N HIS A 6 -22.46 -25.68 -26.46
CA HIS A 6 -22.31 -24.24 -26.24
C HIS A 6 -23.23 -23.74 -25.12
N PHE A 7 -24.49 -24.20 -25.08
CA PHE A 7 -25.44 -23.85 -24.02
C PHE A 7 -24.99 -24.35 -22.65
N GLU A 8 -24.51 -25.58 -22.55
CA GLU A 8 -23.97 -26.14 -21.30
C GLU A 8 -22.69 -25.42 -20.85
N LEU A 9 -21.82 -25.04 -21.79
CA LEU A 9 -20.62 -24.25 -21.48
C LEU A 9 -20.96 -22.86 -20.95
N LYS A 10 -21.98 -22.20 -21.51
CA LYS A 10 -22.44 -20.89 -21.05
C LYS A 10 -22.96 -20.98 -19.61
N LYS A 11 -23.76 -22.01 -19.30
CA LYS A 11 -24.29 -22.28 -17.96
C LYS A 11 -23.20 -22.54 -16.91
N ILE A 12 -22.09 -23.16 -17.31
CA ILE A 12 -20.94 -23.42 -16.42
C ILE A 12 -20.09 -22.16 -16.19
N LEU A 13 -20.00 -21.27 -17.18
CA LEU A 13 -19.17 -20.06 -17.13
C LEU A 13 -19.87 -18.87 -16.45
N GLU A 14 -21.20 -18.83 -16.48
CA GLU A 14 -22.01 -17.73 -15.94
C GLU A 14 -21.71 -17.40 -14.45
N PRO A 15 -21.57 -18.39 -13.53
CA PRO A 15 -21.22 -18.12 -12.13
C PRO A 15 -19.81 -17.55 -11.94
N ILE A 16 -18.89 -17.81 -12.88
CA ILE A 16 -17.52 -17.30 -12.87
C ILE A 16 -17.50 -15.83 -13.31
N VAL A 17 -18.25 -15.51 -14.38
CA VAL A 17 -18.35 -14.15 -14.93
C VAL A 17 -19.04 -13.21 -13.94
N THR A 18 -20.09 -13.66 -13.24
CA THR A 18 -20.79 -12.85 -12.22
C THR A 18 -19.96 -12.49 -10.99
N LYS A 19 -18.77 -13.08 -10.84
CA LYS A 19 -17.85 -12.82 -9.71
C LYS A 19 -16.55 -12.14 -10.15
N ALA A 20 -16.46 -11.73 -11.42
CA ALA A 20 -15.27 -11.12 -12.00
C ALA A 20 -14.98 -9.72 -11.44
N ASP A 21 -16.00 -8.98 -11.03
CA ASP A 21 -15.94 -7.72 -10.28
C ASP A 21 -15.14 -7.86 -8.97
N ARG A 22 -15.25 -9.02 -8.30
CA ARG A 22 -14.53 -9.30 -7.05
C ARG A 22 -13.02 -9.48 -7.23
N LEU A 23 -12.55 -9.77 -8.45
CA LEU A 23 -11.10 -9.77 -8.77
C LEU A 23 -10.50 -8.37 -8.67
N ALA A 24 -11.25 -7.33 -9.05
CA ALA A 24 -10.77 -5.94 -9.00
C ALA A 24 -10.51 -5.46 -7.56
N HIS A 25 -11.14 -6.10 -6.57
CA HIS A 25 -11.05 -5.74 -5.15
C HIS A 25 -10.24 -6.72 -4.29
N ASN A 26 -9.52 -7.66 -4.91
CA ASN A 26 -8.59 -8.59 -4.25
C ASN A 26 -9.18 -9.37 -3.05
N GLN A 27 -10.47 -9.72 -3.12
CA GLN A 27 -11.14 -10.56 -2.13
C GLN A 27 -11.07 -12.01 -2.60
N THR A 28 -10.11 -12.78 -2.09
CA THR A 28 -9.76 -14.11 -2.61
C THR A 28 -10.57 -15.24 -1.96
N THR A 29 -11.31 -15.99 -2.80
CA THR A 29 -11.52 -17.45 -2.67
C THR A 29 -11.61 -18.03 -4.09
N ASN A 30 -10.45 -18.29 -4.69
CA ASN A 30 -10.32 -18.29 -6.15
C ASN A 30 -10.55 -19.66 -6.83
N GLN A 31 -11.72 -19.85 -7.45
CA GLN A 31 -11.99 -20.99 -8.33
C GLN A 31 -11.31 -20.86 -9.70
N ALA A 32 -11.07 -19.64 -10.20
CA ALA A 32 -10.44 -19.36 -11.49
C ALA A 32 -8.91 -19.61 -11.48
N GLU A 33 -8.21 -19.26 -10.40
CA GLU A 33 -6.80 -19.61 -10.18
C GLU A 33 -6.62 -21.12 -10.02
N ARG A 34 -7.55 -21.80 -9.33
CA ARG A 34 -7.56 -23.28 -9.30
C ARG A 34 -7.75 -23.87 -10.69
N TYR A 35 -8.63 -23.30 -11.52
CA TYR A 35 -8.82 -23.74 -12.90
C TYR A 35 -7.56 -23.54 -13.74
N MET A 36 -6.95 -22.35 -13.70
CA MET A 36 -5.74 -22.05 -14.48
C MET A 36 -4.54 -22.89 -13.99
N SER A 37 -4.44 -23.17 -12.69
CA SER A 37 -3.45 -24.09 -12.13
C SER A 37 -3.66 -25.54 -12.63
N LEU A 38 -4.91 -26.00 -12.71
CA LEU A 38 -5.25 -27.32 -13.28
C LEU A 38 -4.97 -27.39 -14.79
N VAL A 39 -5.27 -26.34 -15.55
CA VAL A 39 -4.89 -26.23 -16.97
C VAL A 39 -3.38 -26.29 -17.12
N ALA A 40 -2.62 -25.58 -16.28
CA ALA A 40 -1.16 -25.64 -16.28
C ALA A 40 -0.64 -27.06 -15.98
N LYS A 41 -1.26 -27.76 -15.03
CA LYS A 41 -0.91 -29.15 -14.68
C LYS A 41 -1.24 -30.13 -15.83
N CYS A 42 -2.41 -30.02 -16.45
CA CYS A 42 -2.82 -30.87 -17.58
C CYS A 42 -2.07 -30.57 -18.89
N THR A 43 -1.49 -29.37 -19.03
CA THR A 43 -0.71 -28.99 -20.22
C THR A 43 0.75 -29.46 -20.16
N GLY A 44 1.24 -29.94 -19.01
CA GLY A 44 2.48 -30.70 -18.89
C GLY A 44 3.70 -30.03 -19.52
N GLY A 45 3.82 -28.71 -19.39
CA GLY A 45 4.98 -27.94 -19.86
C GLY A 45 5.25 -28.06 -21.35
N LYS A 46 4.45 -27.39 -22.19
CA LYS A 46 4.66 -26.94 -23.60
C LYS A 46 5.36 -27.85 -24.66
N ARG A 47 6.00 -28.98 -24.37
CA ARG A 47 6.94 -29.63 -25.32
C ARG A 47 6.61 -31.06 -25.77
N VAL A 48 5.68 -31.77 -25.13
CA VAL A 48 5.48 -33.21 -25.44
C VAL A 48 4.39 -33.49 -26.50
N ASN A 49 3.44 -32.56 -26.74
CA ASN A 49 2.19 -32.90 -27.45
C ASN A 49 1.83 -31.96 -28.64
N PHE A 50 2.82 -31.39 -29.33
CA PHE A 50 2.59 -30.40 -30.41
C PHE A 50 2.05 -30.99 -31.72
N THR A 51 2.07 -32.32 -31.90
CA THR A 51 1.78 -32.96 -33.20
C THR A 51 0.34 -33.49 -33.35
N LYS A 52 -0.55 -33.27 -32.36
CA LYS A 52 -1.95 -33.71 -32.44
C LYS A 52 -2.90 -32.52 -32.69
N ARG A 53 -3.74 -32.59 -33.73
CA ARG A 53 -4.85 -31.64 -33.97
C ARG A 53 -5.79 -31.61 -32.76
N ASN A 54 -6.35 -30.44 -32.42
CA ASN A 54 -7.25 -30.19 -31.27
C ASN A 54 -6.66 -30.44 -29.87
N SER A 55 -5.33 -30.55 -29.75
CA SER A 55 -4.71 -30.98 -28.49
C SER A 55 -4.81 -29.96 -27.36
N TYR A 56 -4.81 -28.65 -27.65
CA TYR A 56 -4.95 -27.62 -26.61
C TYR A 56 -6.39 -27.54 -26.08
N THR A 57 -7.37 -27.45 -26.97
CA THR A 57 -8.80 -27.39 -26.61
C THR A 57 -9.23 -28.64 -25.85
N ALA A 58 -8.82 -29.83 -26.30
CA ALA A 58 -9.08 -31.08 -25.59
C ALA A 58 -8.45 -31.10 -24.18
N ARG A 59 -7.27 -30.49 -23.99
CA ARG A 59 -6.61 -30.39 -22.67
C ARG A 59 -7.28 -29.37 -21.75
N ALA A 60 -7.80 -28.26 -22.28
CA ALA A 60 -8.58 -27.29 -21.51
C ALA A 60 -9.91 -27.90 -21.02
N TYR A 61 -10.58 -28.69 -21.87
CA TYR A 61 -11.76 -29.46 -21.47
C TYR A 61 -11.43 -30.53 -20.44
N ALA A 62 -10.30 -31.24 -20.60
CA ALA A 62 -9.84 -32.22 -19.61
C ALA A 62 -9.62 -31.59 -18.21
N ALA A 63 -9.01 -30.41 -18.15
CA ALA A 63 -8.82 -29.69 -16.89
C ALA A 63 -10.16 -29.27 -16.25
N ALA A 64 -11.13 -28.81 -17.05
CA ALA A 64 -12.48 -28.46 -16.59
C ALA A 64 -13.22 -29.68 -16.01
N ILE A 65 -13.14 -30.83 -16.69
CA ILE A 65 -13.79 -32.07 -16.24
C ILE A 65 -13.11 -32.58 -14.95
N SER A 66 -11.79 -32.50 -14.86
CA SER A 66 -11.02 -32.84 -13.65
C SER A 66 -11.41 -32.00 -12.44
N HIS A 67 -11.60 -30.70 -12.64
CA HIS A 67 -12.05 -29.80 -11.58
C HIS A 67 -13.46 -30.16 -11.09
N SER A 68 -14.35 -30.48 -12.03
CA SER A 68 -15.78 -30.67 -11.75
C SER A 68 -16.12 -32.06 -11.22
N ARG A 69 -15.41 -33.11 -11.67
CA ARG A 69 -15.71 -34.52 -11.36
C ARG A 69 -14.65 -35.21 -10.49
N GLY A 70 -13.63 -34.48 -10.05
CA GLY A 70 -12.53 -35.04 -9.26
C GLY A 70 -11.53 -35.85 -10.11
N PRO A 71 -10.40 -36.30 -9.53
CA PRO A 71 -9.24 -36.79 -10.28
C PRO A 71 -9.46 -38.10 -11.06
N GLY A 72 -10.49 -38.91 -10.76
CA GLY A 72 -10.72 -40.23 -11.38
C GLY A 72 -11.39 -40.23 -12.75
N TRP A 73 -11.87 -39.07 -13.24
CA TRP A 73 -12.68 -38.96 -14.46
C TRP A 73 -11.98 -39.49 -15.74
N HIS A 74 -10.66 -39.45 -15.77
CA HIS A 74 -9.86 -39.75 -16.96
C HIS A 74 -9.76 -41.26 -17.23
N MET A 75 -9.95 -42.13 -16.23
CA MET A 75 -9.80 -43.59 -16.38
C MET A 75 -10.80 -44.17 -17.39
N GLY A 76 -12.10 -43.88 -17.23
CA GLY A 76 -13.14 -44.34 -18.17
C GLY A 76 -13.07 -43.69 -19.56
N ALA A 77 -12.36 -42.56 -19.70
CA ALA A 77 -12.09 -41.92 -20.99
C ALA A 77 -10.83 -42.50 -21.69
N PHE A 78 -9.87 -43.01 -20.91
CA PHE A 78 -8.64 -43.63 -21.40
C PHE A 78 -8.86 -45.07 -21.88
N GLU A 79 -9.68 -45.85 -21.16
CA GLU A 79 -10.06 -47.23 -21.55
C GLU A 79 -10.73 -47.29 -22.94
N LYS A 80 -11.33 -46.18 -23.38
CA LYS A 80 -12.05 -46.09 -24.66
C LYS A 80 -11.19 -45.63 -25.84
N LYS A 81 -9.86 -45.50 -25.69
CA LYS A 81 -8.98 -45.02 -26.77
C LYS A 81 -7.75 -45.91 -27.02
N ASN A 82 -7.73 -46.56 -28.19
CA ASN A 82 -6.52 -47.16 -28.76
C ASN A 82 -5.61 -46.06 -29.35
N PHE A 83 -4.53 -45.72 -28.67
CA PHE A 83 -3.48 -44.87 -29.25
C PHE A 83 -2.49 -45.71 -30.04
N SER A 84 -2.57 -45.67 -31.37
CA SER A 84 -1.42 -45.99 -32.23
C SER A 84 -0.39 -44.85 -32.13
N ILE A 85 0.87 -45.19 -31.86
CA ILE A 85 2.00 -44.26 -31.95
C ILE A 85 2.14 -43.92 -33.43
N GLY A 86 1.52 -42.80 -33.83
CA GLY A 86 1.38 -42.42 -35.23
C GLY A 86 2.71 -42.45 -35.97
N ALA A 87 2.69 -43.07 -37.15
CA ALA A 87 3.81 -43.31 -38.07
C ALA A 87 4.73 -42.09 -38.33
N THR A 88 4.29 -40.88 -38.00
CA THR A 88 5.05 -39.64 -38.05
C THR A 88 6.23 -39.62 -37.07
N MET A 89 6.10 -40.18 -35.86
CA MET A 89 7.22 -40.20 -34.89
C MET A 89 8.35 -41.13 -35.30
N ALA A 90 8.01 -42.30 -35.86
CA ALA A 90 9.01 -43.20 -36.45
C ALA A 90 9.81 -42.50 -37.55
N LYS A 91 9.15 -41.73 -38.42
CA LYS A 91 9.81 -40.93 -39.48
C LYS A 91 10.71 -39.82 -38.91
N VAL A 92 10.31 -39.15 -37.83
CA VAL A 92 11.11 -38.09 -37.19
C VAL A 92 12.34 -38.66 -36.49
N CYS A 93 12.21 -39.79 -35.79
CA CYS A 93 13.34 -40.49 -35.18
C CYS A 93 14.35 -40.96 -36.23
N LEU A 94 13.88 -41.53 -37.35
CA LEU A 94 14.75 -41.91 -38.48
C LEU A 94 15.47 -40.72 -39.10
N LYS A 95 14.79 -39.57 -39.25
CA LYS A 95 15.41 -38.33 -39.76
C LYS A 95 16.50 -37.80 -38.84
N ARG A 96 16.29 -37.87 -37.52
CA ARG A 96 17.28 -37.45 -36.51
C ARG A 96 18.48 -38.39 -36.44
N ALA A 97 18.26 -39.71 -36.52
CA ALA A 97 19.34 -40.69 -36.57
C ALA A 97 20.26 -40.46 -37.78
N ARG A 98 19.68 -40.28 -38.97
CA ARG A 98 20.43 -39.95 -40.21
C ARG A 98 21.18 -38.61 -40.13
N ALA A 99 20.63 -37.61 -39.44
CA ALA A 99 21.30 -36.32 -39.24
C ALA A 99 22.49 -36.43 -38.28
N LEU A 100 22.39 -37.26 -37.24
CA LEU A 100 23.46 -37.56 -36.29
C LEU A 100 24.62 -38.31 -36.97
N GLU A 101 24.34 -39.29 -37.81
CA GLU A 101 25.36 -39.99 -38.62
C GLU A 101 26.10 -39.02 -39.55
N ARG A 102 25.37 -38.14 -40.25
CA ARG A 102 25.98 -37.11 -41.11
C ARG A 102 26.83 -36.11 -40.33
N SER A 103 26.47 -35.82 -39.08
CA SER A 103 27.22 -34.88 -38.22
C SER A 103 28.53 -35.44 -37.66
N ARG A 104 28.68 -36.78 -37.60
CA ARG A 104 29.92 -37.44 -37.14
C ARG A 104 31.05 -37.40 -38.18
N VAL A 105 30.72 -37.22 -39.46
CA VAL A 105 31.69 -37.28 -40.58
C VAL A 105 32.28 -35.90 -40.92
N VAL A 106 31.67 -34.79 -40.47
CA VAL A 106 32.15 -33.43 -40.79
C VAL A 106 32.27 -32.59 -39.52
N CYS A 107 33.36 -32.78 -38.78
CA CYS A 107 33.72 -31.86 -37.69
C CYS A 107 34.59 -30.72 -38.24
N LYS A 108 33.95 -29.66 -38.76
CA LYS A 108 34.57 -28.32 -38.79
C LYS A 108 33.94 -27.50 -37.66
N LYS A 109 34.73 -27.17 -36.63
CA LYS A 109 34.32 -26.34 -35.49
C LYS A 109 33.78 -25.01 -36.02
N ARG A 110 32.44 -24.82 -36.00
CA ARG A 110 31.83 -23.51 -36.21
C ARG A 110 31.92 -22.68 -34.91
N PRO A 111 32.30 -21.39 -34.98
CA PRO A 111 32.27 -20.52 -33.80
C PRO A 111 30.83 -20.41 -33.29
N LYS A 112 30.64 -20.58 -31.98
CA LYS A 112 29.34 -20.42 -31.32
C LYS A 112 28.91 -18.96 -31.44
N LYS A 113 27.84 -18.68 -32.20
CA LYS A 113 27.10 -17.43 -32.04
C LYS A 113 26.54 -17.41 -30.62
N GLN A 114 26.89 -16.38 -29.84
CA GLN A 114 26.25 -16.12 -28.55
C GLN A 114 24.75 -15.93 -28.82
N ALA A 115 23.91 -16.75 -28.18
CA ALA A 115 22.48 -16.54 -28.18
C ALA A 115 22.19 -15.22 -27.47
N SER A 116 21.42 -14.32 -28.09
CA SER A 116 20.98 -13.09 -27.46
C SER A 116 20.24 -13.43 -26.16
N SER A 117 20.73 -12.87 -25.06
CA SER A 117 20.24 -13.10 -23.72
C SER A 117 19.02 -12.24 -23.43
N GLY A 118 17.87 -12.88 -23.25
CA GLY A 118 16.72 -12.30 -22.52
C GLY A 118 15.42 -12.16 -23.34
N PRO A 119 14.26 -12.15 -22.67
CA PRO A 119 13.00 -11.74 -23.28
C PRO A 119 13.08 -10.27 -23.76
N ASP A 120 12.33 -9.96 -24.81
CA ASP A 120 12.18 -8.62 -25.39
C ASP A 120 11.87 -7.58 -24.30
N VAL A 121 12.53 -6.42 -24.35
CA VAL A 121 12.31 -5.28 -23.45
C VAL A 121 10.83 -4.85 -23.46
N HIS A 122 10.14 -5.12 -24.57
CA HIS A 122 8.73 -4.80 -24.76
C HIS A 122 7.76 -5.94 -24.41
N TYR A 123 8.25 -7.14 -24.05
CA TYR A 123 7.36 -8.28 -23.81
C TYR A 123 7.84 -9.23 -22.69
N GLY A 124 7.05 -9.32 -21.62
CA GLY A 124 7.26 -10.24 -20.50
C GLY A 124 6.86 -9.62 -19.16
N PRO A 125 6.95 -10.37 -18.05
CA PRO A 125 6.65 -9.87 -16.69
C PRO A 125 7.58 -8.74 -16.21
N ASN A 126 8.65 -8.46 -16.96
CA ASN A 126 9.61 -7.38 -16.70
C ASN A 126 9.61 -6.31 -17.80
N ALA A 127 8.61 -6.30 -18.69
CA ALA A 127 8.49 -5.22 -19.68
C ALA A 127 8.20 -3.92 -18.94
N ALA A 128 9.15 -2.98 -18.99
CA ALA A 128 9.02 -1.70 -18.31
C ALA A 128 7.97 -0.87 -19.05
N ALA A 129 6.77 -0.75 -18.47
CA ALA A 129 5.84 0.29 -18.91
C ALA A 129 6.51 1.64 -18.62
N GLU A 130 6.77 2.39 -19.68
CA GLU A 130 7.32 3.74 -19.59
C GLU A 130 6.43 4.61 -18.68
N ASP A 131 7.02 5.67 -18.13
CA ASP A 131 6.22 6.65 -17.40
C ASP A 131 5.23 7.34 -18.33
N ILE A 132 4.07 7.70 -17.78
CA ILE A 132 3.13 8.56 -18.50
C ILE A 132 3.80 9.91 -18.82
N SER A 133 3.39 10.54 -19.92
CA SER A 133 3.93 11.84 -20.30
C SER A 133 3.63 12.90 -19.24
N GLU A 134 4.47 13.94 -19.17
CA GLU A 134 4.32 15.03 -18.21
C GLU A 134 2.95 15.74 -18.34
N ASP A 135 2.49 15.96 -19.58
CA ASP A 135 1.17 16.54 -19.86
C ASP A 135 0.01 15.65 -19.37
N GLU A 136 0.13 14.33 -19.52
CA GLU A 136 -0.88 13.40 -19.03
C GLU A 136 -0.87 13.32 -17.50
N MET A 137 0.32 13.35 -16.90
CA MET A 137 0.50 13.39 -15.45
C MET A 137 -0.19 14.61 -14.85
N GLU A 138 0.01 15.80 -15.40
CA GLU A 138 -0.57 17.03 -14.86
C GLU A 138 -2.09 17.01 -14.94
N LYS A 139 -2.67 16.57 -16.07
CA LYS A 139 -4.12 16.37 -16.20
C LYS A 139 -4.67 15.38 -15.17
N LYS A 140 -3.94 14.29 -14.89
CA LYS A 140 -4.35 13.32 -13.87
C LYS A 140 -4.26 13.90 -12.46
N LYS A 141 -3.23 14.69 -12.15
CA LYS A 141 -3.11 15.39 -10.86
C LYS A 141 -4.29 16.32 -10.64
N ASP A 142 -4.62 17.17 -11.62
CA ASP A 142 -5.74 18.11 -11.52
C ASP A 142 -7.06 17.38 -11.30
N LYS A 143 -7.32 16.33 -12.09
CA LYS A 143 -8.54 15.52 -11.94
C LYS A 143 -8.61 14.86 -10.55
N PHE A 144 -7.49 14.36 -10.04
CA PHE A 144 -7.44 13.73 -8.73
C PHE A 144 -7.67 14.74 -7.60
N LEU A 145 -7.01 15.90 -7.65
CA LEU A 145 -7.21 16.98 -6.68
C LEU A 145 -8.64 17.52 -6.70
N GLN A 146 -9.26 17.66 -7.87
CA GLN A 146 -10.68 18.00 -8.00
C GLN A 146 -11.58 16.92 -7.37
N THR A 147 -11.23 15.65 -7.51
CA THR A 147 -11.96 14.55 -6.88
C THR A 147 -11.87 14.63 -5.36
N LEU A 148 -10.69 14.92 -4.81
CA LEU A 148 -10.51 15.13 -3.38
C LEU A 148 -11.30 16.35 -2.88
N ALA A 149 -11.25 17.48 -3.60
CA ALA A 149 -12.00 18.68 -3.25
C ALA A 149 -13.52 18.43 -3.18
N LYS A 150 -14.07 17.68 -4.15
CA LYS A 150 -15.49 17.29 -4.16
C LYS A 150 -15.90 16.40 -2.99
N ARG A 151 -14.98 15.64 -2.40
CA ARG A 151 -15.25 14.77 -1.24
C ARG A 151 -15.34 15.55 0.08
N VAL A 152 -14.87 16.80 0.11
CA VAL A 152 -14.81 17.63 1.32
C VAL A 152 -15.53 18.97 1.14
N GLU A 153 -16.33 19.09 0.09
CA GLU A 153 -17.08 20.30 -0.28
C GLU A 153 -18.05 20.72 0.83
N SER A 154 -18.67 19.75 1.49
CA SER A 154 -19.61 19.98 2.59
C SER A 154 -19.10 19.44 3.94
N ARG A 155 -19.61 20.03 5.03
CA ARG A 155 -19.27 19.56 6.40
C ARG A 155 -19.87 18.19 6.70
N GLU A 156 -20.97 17.85 6.05
CA GLU A 156 -21.64 16.56 6.17
C GLU A 156 -20.75 15.45 5.59
N GLN A 157 -20.12 15.70 4.44
CA GLN A 157 -19.22 14.74 3.81
C GLN A 157 -17.96 14.48 4.66
N THR A 158 -17.34 15.53 5.20
CA THR A 158 -16.18 15.35 6.08
C THR A 158 -16.54 14.63 7.37
N LYS A 159 -17.73 14.92 7.92
CA LYS A 159 -18.27 14.20 9.08
C LYS A 159 -18.58 12.73 8.77
N GLU A 160 -19.10 12.43 7.58
CA GLU A 160 -19.34 11.05 7.14
C GLU A 160 -18.04 10.27 7.02
N ILE A 161 -16.98 10.87 6.46
CA ILE A 161 -15.64 10.27 6.42
C ILE A 161 -15.17 9.97 7.85
N GLU A 162 -15.25 10.94 8.76
CA GLU A 162 -14.87 10.75 10.16
C GLU A 162 -15.64 9.59 10.80
N THR A 163 -16.97 9.62 10.73
CA THR A 163 -17.84 8.65 11.39
C THR A 163 -17.66 7.23 10.82
N SER A 164 -17.57 7.10 9.49
CA SER A 164 -17.35 5.81 8.82
C SER A 164 -15.96 5.21 9.03
N THR A 165 -14.99 6.03 9.50
CA THR A 165 -13.60 5.62 9.75
C THR A 165 -13.25 5.53 11.24
N ARG A 166 -14.22 5.69 12.14
CA ARG A 166 -14.05 5.40 13.58
C ARG A 166 -13.58 3.97 13.82
N GLY A 167 -12.87 3.76 14.92
CA GLY A 167 -12.12 2.52 15.19
C GLY A 167 -10.71 2.49 14.56
N GLN A 168 -10.38 3.51 13.75
CA GLN A 168 -9.04 3.81 13.25
C GLN A 168 -8.29 2.58 12.71
N HIS A 169 -7.27 2.11 13.44
CA HIS A 169 -6.40 1.03 13.02
C HIS A 169 -7.13 -0.30 12.79
N GLU A 170 -8.29 -0.52 13.42
CA GLU A 170 -9.14 -1.70 13.21
C GLU A 170 -10.02 -1.55 11.97
N ASN A 171 -10.33 -0.31 11.57
CA ASN A 171 -11.20 0.01 10.45
C ASN A 171 -10.46 -0.06 9.10
N ALA A 172 -10.97 -0.90 8.18
CA ALA A 172 -10.39 -1.09 6.86
C ALA A 172 -10.49 0.15 5.95
N LEU A 173 -11.61 0.88 6.04
CA LEU A 173 -11.83 2.12 5.28
C LEU A 173 -10.85 3.20 5.74
N TRP A 174 -10.63 3.32 7.06
CA TRP A 174 -9.61 4.22 7.61
C TRP A 174 -8.23 3.93 7.02
N ARG A 175 -7.84 2.65 6.95
CA ARG A 175 -6.55 2.24 6.35
C ARG A 175 -6.47 2.52 4.86
N SER A 176 -7.56 2.35 4.11
CA SER A 176 -7.54 2.60 2.66
C SER A 176 -7.46 4.09 2.35
N LEU A 177 -8.30 4.91 3.00
CA LEU A 177 -8.34 6.35 2.77
C LEU A 177 -7.01 7.02 3.10
N ARG A 178 -6.34 6.59 4.18
CA ARG A 178 -5.02 7.14 4.55
C ARG A 178 -3.92 6.96 3.51
N LYS A 179 -4.10 6.10 2.51
CA LYS A 179 -3.16 5.98 1.38
C LYS A 179 -3.31 7.11 0.36
N GLU A 180 -4.44 7.81 0.38
CA GLU A 180 -4.74 8.92 -0.53
C GLU A 180 -4.34 10.28 0.06
N TYR A 181 -4.16 10.38 1.39
CA TYR A 181 -3.88 11.64 2.10
C TYR A 181 -2.48 11.64 2.76
N LEU A 182 -1.88 12.82 2.86
CA LEU A 182 -0.75 13.04 3.76
C LEU A 182 -1.27 13.26 5.18
N THR A 183 -0.88 12.39 6.11
CA THR A 183 -1.43 12.33 7.46
C THR A 183 -0.56 13.03 8.50
N ALA A 184 -1.19 13.63 9.52
CA ALA A 184 -0.52 14.46 10.53
C ALA A 184 0.68 13.79 11.22
N SER A 185 0.60 12.49 11.51
CA SER A 185 1.70 11.70 12.09
C SER A 185 3.00 11.71 11.26
N ASN A 186 2.90 12.09 9.98
CA ASN A 186 4.03 12.15 9.04
C ASN A 186 4.48 13.57 8.72
N PHE A 187 3.79 14.60 9.21
CA PHE A 187 4.12 16.00 8.91
C PHE A 187 5.54 16.35 9.35
N GLY A 188 5.94 15.95 10.56
CA GLY A 188 7.30 16.20 11.06
C GLY A 188 8.40 15.64 10.16
N CYS A 189 8.20 14.45 9.56
CA CYS A 189 9.14 13.87 8.60
C CYS A 189 9.28 14.71 7.34
N VAL A 190 8.18 15.30 6.86
CA VAL A 190 8.16 16.16 5.67
C VAL A 190 8.79 17.52 5.99
N ILE A 191 8.36 18.18 7.07
CA ILE A 191 8.80 19.54 7.43
C ILE A 191 10.31 19.59 7.70
N LYS A 192 10.85 18.55 8.34
CA LYS A 192 12.25 18.44 8.69
C LYS A 192 13.11 17.82 7.59
N ARG A 193 12.54 17.36 6.47
CA ARG A 193 13.30 16.80 5.35
C ARG A 193 14.26 17.88 4.82
N ARG A 194 15.54 17.55 4.74
CA ARG A 194 16.56 18.45 4.18
C ARG A 194 16.42 18.49 2.66
N ALA A 195 16.81 19.61 2.06
CA ALA A 195 16.78 19.78 0.61
C ALA A 195 17.62 18.73 -0.14
N SER A 196 18.71 18.26 0.48
CA SER A 196 19.59 17.22 -0.07
C SER A 196 19.10 15.80 0.17
N THR A 197 18.07 15.58 0.99
CA THR A 197 17.54 14.24 1.28
C THR A 197 16.48 13.87 0.24
N PRO A 198 16.68 12.81 -0.56
CA PRO A 198 15.71 12.36 -1.57
C PRO A 198 14.33 12.03 -0.97
N CYS A 199 13.25 12.21 -1.73
CA CYS A 199 11.90 11.93 -1.26
C CYS A 199 11.48 10.46 -1.40
N HIS A 200 12.11 9.67 -2.27
CA HIS A 200 11.67 8.30 -2.57
C HIS A 200 11.50 7.41 -1.33
N ASN A 201 12.40 7.49 -0.35
CA ASN A 201 12.33 6.68 0.87
C ASN A 201 11.13 7.06 1.74
N LEU A 202 10.84 8.36 1.84
CA LEU A 202 9.69 8.83 2.62
C LEU A 202 8.39 8.44 1.93
N VAL A 203 8.26 8.69 0.62
CA VAL A 203 7.08 8.29 -0.17
C VAL A 203 6.86 6.78 -0.11
N LYS A 204 7.92 5.98 -0.25
CA LYS A 204 7.85 4.52 -0.13
C LYS A 204 7.31 4.09 1.24
N ASN A 205 7.80 4.71 2.31
CA ASN A 205 7.32 4.44 3.67
C ASN A 205 5.88 4.91 3.91
N LEU A 206 5.41 5.94 3.22
CA LEU A 206 4.04 6.45 3.38
C LEU A 206 3.02 5.60 2.65
N LEU A 207 3.30 5.21 1.41
CA LEU A 207 2.33 4.57 0.53
C LEU A 207 2.37 3.04 0.58
N TYR A 208 3.54 2.45 0.84
CA TYR A 208 3.77 1.01 0.72
C TYR A 208 4.21 0.33 2.01
N ARG A 209 4.29 1.05 3.13
CA ARG A 209 4.58 0.41 4.42
C ARG A 209 3.40 -0.47 4.82
N THR A 210 3.65 -1.77 4.88
CA THR A 210 2.67 -2.75 5.35
C THR A 210 2.53 -2.66 6.87
N ASP A 211 1.30 -2.74 7.38
CA ASP A 211 0.98 -2.82 8.82
C ASP A 211 1.62 -4.03 9.54
N SER A 212 2.25 -4.95 8.79
CA SER A 212 2.95 -6.12 9.32
C SER A 212 4.28 -5.78 10.00
N LEU A 213 4.83 -4.57 9.80
CA LEU A 213 6.03 -4.10 10.52
C LEU A 213 5.66 -3.61 11.92
N LYS A 214 5.28 -4.56 12.78
CA LYS A 214 5.04 -4.34 14.22
C LYS A 214 6.38 -4.03 14.90
N THR A 215 6.70 -2.74 15.07
CA THR A 215 7.81 -2.36 15.96
C THR A 215 7.38 -2.59 17.42
N PRO A 216 8.30 -2.94 18.33
CA PRO A 216 7.97 -3.09 19.75
C PRO A 216 7.29 -1.86 20.34
N ALA A 217 7.73 -0.66 19.94
CA ALA A 217 7.12 0.61 20.36
C ALA A 217 5.66 0.77 19.88
N ASN A 218 5.36 0.41 18.62
CA ASN A 218 3.98 0.51 18.11
C ASN A 218 3.05 -0.49 18.78
N VAL A 219 3.54 -1.71 19.07
CA VAL A 219 2.75 -2.72 19.79
C VAL A 219 2.50 -2.25 21.23
N TYR A 220 3.53 -1.77 21.91
CA TYR A 220 3.40 -1.25 23.27
C TYR A 220 2.42 -0.08 23.34
N GLY A 221 2.55 0.88 22.41
CA GLY A 221 1.62 2.01 22.24
C GLY A 221 0.17 1.55 22.17
N ARG A 222 -0.15 0.66 21.21
CA ARG A 222 -1.50 0.15 21.00
C ARG A 222 -2.09 -0.57 22.22
N VAL A 223 -1.26 -1.29 22.97
CA VAL A 223 -1.71 -2.04 24.15
C VAL A 223 -2.05 -1.09 25.31
N HIS A 224 -1.28 -0.02 25.49
CA HIS A 224 -1.42 0.87 26.66
C HIS A 224 -2.27 2.13 26.38
N GLU A 225 -2.59 2.42 25.13
CA GLU A 225 -3.36 3.62 24.76
C GLU A 225 -4.72 3.69 25.46
N VAL A 226 -5.43 2.56 25.57
CA VAL A 226 -6.73 2.49 26.27
C VAL A 226 -6.56 2.77 27.77
N THR A 227 -5.54 2.17 28.40
CA THR A 227 -5.21 2.41 29.81
C THR A 227 -4.86 3.87 30.06
N ALA A 228 -4.05 4.46 29.18
CA ALA A 228 -3.64 5.86 29.26
C ALA A 228 -4.84 6.82 29.13
N ARG A 229 -5.75 6.54 28.19
CA ARG A 229 -7.00 7.31 28.00
C ARG A 229 -7.87 7.25 29.25
N ASN A 230 -8.12 6.06 29.79
CA ASN A 230 -8.96 5.88 30.99
C ASN A 230 -8.37 6.61 32.20
N ARG A 231 -7.04 6.57 32.34
CA ARG A 231 -6.33 7.30 33.41
C ARG A 231 -6.50 8.80 33.25
N TYR A 232 -6.31 9.34 32.05
CA TYR A 232 -6.54 10.76 31.77
C TYR A 232 -7.98 11.19 32.09
N GLU A 233 -8.99 10.42 31.67
CA GLU A 233 -10.40 10.72 31.97
C GLU A 233 -10.66 10.75 33.49
N THR A 234 -10.06 9.81 34.22
CA THR A 234 -10.22 9.71 35.68
C THR A 234 -9.54 10.87 36.42
N GLU A 235 -8.31 11.22 36.03
CA GLU A 235 -7.52 12.27 36.71
C GLU A 235 -7.99 13.69 36.39
N THR A 236 -8.46 13.92 35.15
CA THR A 236 -8.92 15.25 34.72
C THR A 236 -10.42 15.47 34.87
N GLY A 237 -11.21 14.40 35.03
CA GLY A 237 -12.67 14.44 34.99
C GLY A 237 -13.24 14.75 33.59
N SER A 238 -12.40 14.80 32.56
CA SER A 238 -12.82 15.06 31.18
C SER A 238 -13.29 13.77 30.50
N SER A 239 -14.30 13.86 29.64
CA SER A 239 -14.71 12.74 28.78
C SER A 239 -14.00 12.82 27.42
N VAL A 240 -13.47 11.70 26.97
CA VAL A 240 -12.76 11.55 25.70
C VAL A 240 -13.64 10.80 24.69
N GLU A 241 -14.02 11.50 23.63
CA GLU A 241 -14.77 10.89 22.53
C GLU A 241 -13.82 10.27 21.51
N ALA A 242 -14.10 9.02 21.11
CA ALA A 242 -13.40 8.37 20.01
C ALA A 242 -13.73 9.04 18.67
N CYS A 243 -12.74 9.09 17.76
CA CYS A 243 -12.91 9.68 16.45
C CYS A 243 -12.19 8.91 15.34
N GLY A 244 -12.57 9.19 14.10
CA GLY A 244 -11.99 8.60 12.89
C GLY A 244 -10.95 9.48 12.20
N LEU A 245 -11.03 9.53 10.87
CA LEU A 245 -10.18 10.33 10.01
C LEU A 245 -10.87 11.66 9.70
N TYR A 246 -10.22 12.75 10.11
CA TYR A 246 -10.55 14.09 9.66
C TYR A 246 -9.77 14.42 8.41
N VAL A 247 -10.44 14.95 7.39
CA VAL A 247 -9.83 15.47 6.17
C VAL A 247 -10.02 16.98 6.13
N SER A 248 -8.97 17.72 5.78
CA SER A 248 -9.03 19.17 5.70
C SER A 248 -9.92 19.61 4.53
N GLN A 249 -10.83 20.54 4.77
CA GLN A 249 -11.63 21.16 3.71
C GLN A 249 -10.79 22.12 2.85
N GLU A 250 -9.90 22.88 3.49
CA GLU A 250 -9.04 23.86 2.83
C GLU A 250 -7.91 23.21 2.02
N TYR A 251 -7.36 22.10 2.55
CA TYR A 251 -6.31 21.32 1.90
C TYR A 251 -6.76 19.86 1.75
N PRO A 252 -7.60 19.52 0.74
CA PRO A 252 -8.26 18.22 0.57
C PRO A 252 -7.36 16.99 0.42
N PHE A 253 -6.04 17.17 0.54
CA PHE A 253 -5.01 16.12 0.52
C PHE A 253 -4.34 15.91 1.89
N LEU A 254 -4.69 16.71 2.91
CA LEU A 254 -4.19 16.60 4.28
C LEU A 254 -5.26 15.98 5.18
N ALA A 255 -4.83 15.08 6.07
CA ALA A 255 -5.72 14.41 7.00
C ALA A 255 -5.10 14.19 8.38
N ALA A 256 -5.93 14.00 9.40
CA ALA A 256 -5.53 13.75 10.78
C ALA A 256 -6.48 12.74 11.45
N SER A 257 -5.93 11.97 12.39
CA SER A 257 -6.71 11.15 13.33
C SER A 257 -6.10 11.37 14.70
N PRO A 258 -6.71 12.22 15.55
CA PRO A 258 -6.29 12.32 16.95
C PRO A 258 -6.69 11.07 17.73
N ASP A 259 -6.09 10.88 18.90
CA ASP A 259 -6.36 9.69 19.74
C ASP A 259 -7.69 9.81 20.52
N GLY A 260 -8.25 11.03 20.56
CA GLY A 260 -9.57 11.33 21.09
C GLY A 260 -9.89 12.82 21.04
N LEU A 261 -11.15 13.17 21.26
CA LEU A 261 -11.64 14.55 21.34
C LEU A 261 -12.07 14.86 22.77
N VAL A 262 -11.78 16.06 23.25
CA VAL A 262 -12.14 16.50 24.60
C VAL A 262 -12.99 17.75 24.51
N GLY A 263 -14.26 17.61 24.92
CA GLY A 263 -15.25 18.66 24.79
C GLY A 263 -15.40 19.18 23.35
N ARG A 264 -15.65 20.48 23.20
CA ARG A 264 -15.86 21.12 21.89
C ARG A 264 -14.60 21.73 21.29
N GLU A 265 -13.54 21.87 22.06
CA GLU A 265 -12.38 22.69 21.69
C GLU A 265 -11.07 21.91 21.73
N GLY A 266 -11.02 20.80 22.47
CA GLY A 266 -9.82 20.02 22.70
C GLY A 266 -9.74 18.74 21.88
N LEU A 267 -8.52 18.22 21.80
CA LEU A 267 -8.23 16.83 21.43
C LEU A 267 -7.12 16.28 22.33
N ILE A 268 -6.92 14.97 22.31
CA ILE A 268 -5.78 14.32 22.95
C ILE A 268 -4.90 13.63 21.91
N ASP A 269 -3.61 13.57 22.18
CA ASP A 269 -2.65 12.73 21.47
C ASP A 269 -1.76 12.05 22.50
N ILE A 270 -1.88 10.73 22.60
CA ILE A 270 -1.26 9.88 23.61
C ILE A 270 0.01 9.27 23.05
N LYS A 271 1.06 9.24 23.87
CA LYS A 271 2.31 8.54 23.59
C LYS A 271 2.64 7.62 24.75
N CYS A 272 2.62 6.32 24.49
CA CYS A 272 3.12 5.30 25.40
C CYS A 272 4.44 4.77 24.83
N LEU A 273 5.56 5.10 25.48
CA LEU A 273 6.90 4.74 25.01
C LEU A 273 7.50 3.63 25.89
N PRO A 274 8.01 2.52 25.35
CA PRO A 274 8.66 1.50 26.18
C PRO A 274 9.85 2.03 27.00
N SER A 275 10.54 3.04 26.46
CA SER A 275 11.74 3.62 27.08
C SER A 275 11.47 4.37 28.38
N ILE A 276 10.22 4.78 28.63
CA ILE A 276 9.84 5.57 29.81
C ILE A 276 9.26 4.75 30.95
N MET A 277 9.16 3.43 30.79
CA MET A 277 8.67 2.53 31.84
C MET A 277 9.46 2.71 33.15
N GLY A 278 8.74 2.79 34.27
CA GLY A 278 9.27 2.85 35.63
C GLY A 278 9.43 4.26 36.21
N SER A 279 10.07 5.19 35.50
CA SER A 279 10.29 6.58 35.95
C SER A 279 10.13 7.53 34.77
N LEU A 280 9.20 8.48 34.86
CA LEU A 280 8.95 9.46 33.81
C LEU A 280 10.20 10.29 33.50
N ILE A 281 10.81 10.89 34.52
CA ILE A 281 11.96 11.79 34.37
C ILE A 281 13.17 11.03 33.79
N ASP A 282 13.52 9.87 34.35
CA ASP A 282 14.68 9.11 33.87
C ASP A 282 14.40 8.47 32.51
N GLY A 283 13.15 8.09 32.28
CA GLY A 283 12.63 7.64 31.00
C GLY A 283 12.80 8.65 29.90
N VAL A 284 12.31 9.86 30.12
CA VAL A 284 12.36 10.97 29.17
C VAL A 284 13.79 11.31 28.79
N LYS A 285 14.75 11.28 29.73
CA LYS A 285 16.18 11.51 29.45
C LYS A 285 16.77 10.53 28.42
N ARG A 286 16.20 9.32 28.30
CA ARG A 286 16.60 8.31 27.31
C ARG A 286 15.90 8.48 25.95
N THR A 287 14.96 9.42 25.84
CA THR A 287 14.17 9.66 24.63
C THR A 287 14.70 10.85 23.83
N SER A 288 14.50 10.80 22.51
CA SER A 288 14.81 11.93 21.63
C SER A 288 13.64 12.92 21.49
N CYS A 289 12.46 12.60 22.02
CA CYS A 289 11.23 13.37 21.82
C CYS A 289 10.99 14.44 22.88
N TYR A 290 11.39 14.22 24.13
CA TYR A 290 11.15 15.16 25.23
C TYR A 290 12.46 15.72 25.81
N SER A 291 12.37 16.89 26.43
CA SER A 291 13.38 17.55 27.24
C SER A 291 12.94 17.60 28.71
N VAL A 292 13.91 17.66 29.62
CA VAL A 292 13.66 17.97 31.04
C VAL A 292 14.46 19.21 31.39
N GLU A 293 13.77 20.29 31.75
CA GLU A 293 14.38 21.53 32.21
C GLU A 293 13.82 21.87 33.60
N ASN A 294 14.69 21.99 34.60
CA ASN A 294 14.30 22.24 36.00
C ASN A 294 13.23 21.28 36.55
N GLY A 295 13.24 20.02 36.10
CA GLY A 295 12.26 19.00 36.49
C GLY A 295 10.97 19.00 35.65
N ASN A 296 10.76 20.00 34.79
CA ASN A 296 9.61 20.05 33.89
C ASN A 296 9.90 19.30 32.60
N VAL A 297 9.02 18.36 32.25
CA VAL A 297 9.03 17.63 30.98
C VAL A 297 8.36 18.48 29.91
N SER A 298 8.93 18.53 28.71
CA SER A 298 8.36 19.24 27.56
C SER A 298 8.71 18.57 26.24
N LEU A 299 7.81 18.63 25.26
CA LEU A 299 8.01 18.11 23.91
C LEU A 299 9.03 18.98 23.17
N LYS A 300 10.09 18.34 22.65
CA LYS A 300 11.10 19.03 21.86
C LYS A 300 10.48 19.54 20.55
N ARG A 301 10.55 20.85 20.31
CA ARG A 301 10.13 21.48 19.04
C ARG A 301 10.86 20.95 17.80
N SER A 302 12.03 20.35 17.99
CA SER A 302 12.79 19.69 16.94
C SER A 302 12.30 18.27 16.62
N HIS A 303 11.42 17.68 17.43
CA HIS A 303 10.91 16.33 17.24
C HIS A 303 9.77 16.26 16.21
N ASN A 304 9.49 15.08 15.66
CA ASN A 304 8.43 14.91 14.65
C ASN A 304 7.03 15.12 15.24
N TYR A 305 6.81 14.69 16.48
CA TYR A 305 5.52 14.84 17.18
C TYR A 305 5.09 16.31 17.31
N TYR A 306 6.05 17.24 17.43
CA TYR A 306 5.73 18.66 17.52
C TYR A 306 4.97 19.18 16.30
N TYR A 307 5.23 18.65 15.11
CA TYR A 307 4.51 19.03 13.89
C TYR A 307 3.24 18.21 13.66
N GLN A 308 3.03 17.14 14.42
CA GLN A 308 1.80 16.34 14.35
C GLN A 308 0.63 17.11 14.97
N VAL A 309 0.85 17.69 16.15
CA VAL A 309 -0.20 18.36 16.95
C VAL A 309 -0.80 19.59 16.26
N PRO A 310 -0.02 20.58 15.78
CA PRO A 310 -0.58 21.70 15.01
C PRO A 310 -1.34 21.24 13.77
N GLY A 311 -0.90 20.15 13.14
CA GLY A 311 -1.61 19.53 12.02
C GLY A 311 -2.97 18.97 12.43
N GLN A 312 -3.03 18.23 13.52
CA GLN A 312 -4.30 17.72 14.08
C GLN A 312 -5.25 18.88 14.44
N LEU A 313 -4.76 19.92 15.12
CA LEU A 313 -5.57 21.08 15.53
C LEU A 313 -6.18 21.83 14.34
N ASN A 314 -5.37 22.16 13.33
CA ASN A 314 -5.84 22.89 12.16
C ASN A 314 -6.81 22.07 11.29
N ILE A 315 -6.57 20.76 11.15
CA ILE A 315 -7.42 19.89 10.32
C ILE A 315 -8.77 19.61 11.00
N THR A 316 -8.78 19.47 12.33
CA THR A 316 -10.00 19.19 13.11
C THR A 316 -10.77 20.45 13.50
N GLY A 317 -10.16 21.63 13.38
CA GLY A 317 -10.74 22.90 13.84
C GLY A 317 -10.77 23.06 15.36
N ARG A 318 -9.88 22.37 16.08
CA ARG A 318 -9.74 22.43 17.54
C ARG A 318 -8.69 23.46 17.96
N THR A 319 -8.75 23.94 19.20
CA THR A 319 -7.94 25.07 19.70
C THR A 319 -6.77 24.62 20.57
N PHE A 320 -6.87 23.46 21.22
CA PHE A 320 -5.78 22.90 22.03
C PHE A 320 -5.72 21.36 21.96
N CYS A 321 -4.54 20.84 22.26
CA CYS A 321 -4.26 19.42 22.38
C CYS A 321 -3.67 19.16 23.76
N ASP A 322 -4.26 18.24 24.51
CA ASP A 322 -3.61 17.65 25.67
C ASP A 322 -2.68 16.55 25.19
N PHE A 323 -1.40 16.88 25.12
CA PHE A 323 -0.35 15.97 24.66
C PHE A 323 0.11 15.11 25.82
N ILE A 324 -0.23 13.83 25.76
CA ILE A 324 -0.15 12.93 26.90
C ILE A 324 1.06 12.00 26.75
N LEU A 325 1.94 12.03 27.74
CA LEU A 325 3.00 11.05 27.91
C LEU A 325 2.64 10.10 29.04
N TYR A 326 2.30 8.86 28.68
CA TYR A 326 1.89 7.84 29.65
C TYR A 326 3.06 6.94 30.05
N CYS A 327 3.24 6.77 31.36
CA CYS A 327 4.05 5.74 31.98
C CYS A 327 3.20 5.00 33.04
N ASP A 328 3.52 3.73 33.31
CA ASP A 328 2.76 2.93 34.29
C ASP A 328 2.80 3.55 35.69
N SER A 329 3.90 4.19 36.08
CA SER A 329 4.06 4.84 37.39
C SER A 329 3.56 6.29 37.43
N ASP A 330 3.50 6.97 36.29
CA ASP A 330 3.35 8.43 36.25
C ASP A 330 2.74 8.93 34.93
N PHE A 331 2.20 10.13 34.96
CA PHE A 331 1.40 10.69 33.89
C PHE A 331 1.75 12.17 33.68
N HIS A 332 2.05 12.55 32.43
CA HIS A 332 2.37 13.93 32.09
C HIS A 332 1.51 14.44 30.94
N VAL A 333 0.97 15.64 31.14
CA VAL A 333 0.17 16.35 30.14
C VAL A 333 0.85 17.68 29.83
N GLU A 334 1.10 17.91 28.56
CA GLU A 334 1.50 19.21 28.03
C GLU A 334 0.36 19.76 27.17
N ILE A 335 -0.18 20.93 27.52
CA ILE A 335 -1.23 21.59 26.73
C ILE A 335 -0.56 22.36 25.59
N ILE A 336 -0.84 21.94 24.36
CA ILE A 336 -0.32 22.59 23.14
C ILE A 336 -1.47 23.33 22.45
N HIS A 337 -1.35 24.64 22.34
CA HIS A 337 -2.33 25.48 21.65
C HIS A 337 -2.09 25.53 20.14
N LYS A 338 -3.17 25.83 19.42
CA LYS A 338 -3.14 26.05 17.97
C LYS A 338 -2.21 27.20 17.62
N ASP A 339 -1.23 26.92 16.77
CA ASP A 339 -0.30 27.90 16.20
C ASP A 339 -0.61 28.09 14.71
N GLU A 340 -1.39 29.12 14.39
CA GLU A 340 -1.80 29.44 13.02
C GLU A 340 -0.63 29.94 12.18
N GLN A 341 0.34 30.63 12.80
CA GLN A 341 1.49 31.15 12.09
C GLN A 341 2.41 30.00 11.63
N LEU A 342 2.71 29.06 12.53
CA LEU A 342 3.44 27.84 12.19
C LEU A 342 2.70 27.04 11.11
N TRP A 343 1.39 26.93 11.20
CA TRP A 343 0.60 26.19 10.21
C TRP A 343 0.70 26.83 8.81
N CYS A 344 0.33 28.11 8.70
CA CYS A 344 0.20 28.81 7.43
C CYS A 344 1.56 29.14 6.78
N GLU A 345 2.53 29.64 7.56
CA GLU A 345 3.80 30.13 7.02
C GLU A 345 4.83 29.00 6.82
N VAL A 346 4.76 27.94 7.63
CA VAL A 346 5.80 26.89 7.66
C VAL A 346 5.27 25.57 7.15
N MET A 347 4.16 25.08 7.69
CA MET A 347 3.72 23.71 7.45
C MET A 347 3.04 23.55 6.09
N VAL A 348 1.98 24.31 5.83
CA VAL A 348 1.16 24.20 4.62
C VAL A 348 1.99 24.27 3.33
N PRO A 349 2.92 25.24 3.13
CA PRO A 349 3.67 25.34 1.88
C PRO A 349 4.51 24.08 1.61
N LYS A 350 5.19 23.58 2.65
CA LYS A 350 6.03 22.38 2.56
C LYS A 350 5.22 21.11 2.36
N LEU A 351 4.12 20.95 3.08
CA LEU A 351 3.23 19.79 2.95
C LEU A 351 2.59 19.75 1.56
N THR A 352 2.16 20.90 1.05
CA THR A 352 1.55 21.04 -0.29
C THR A 352 2.52 20.69 -1.40
N SER A 353 3.73 21.28 -1.38
CA SER A 353 4.78 20.95 -2.35
C SER A 353 5.13 19.46 -2.30
N PHE A 354 5.35 18.91 -1.11
CA PHE A 354 5.68 17.49 -0.97
C PHE A 354 4.57 16.56 -1.47
N TYR A 355 3.30 16.88 -1.17
CA TYR A 355 2.18 16.07 -1.63
C TYR A 355 2.09 16.08 -3.16
N LYS A 356 2.05 17.27 -3.78
CA LYS A 356 1.85 17.42 -5.22
C LYS A 356 3.01 16.89 -6.06
N GLU A 357 4.24 17.03 -5.58
CA GLU A 357 5.45 16.68 -6.34
C GLU A 357 5.98 15.29 -6.03
N CYS A 358 5.82 14.79 -4.80
CA CYS A 358 6.43 13.52 -4.39
C CYS A 358 5.40 12.41 -4.22
N ILE A 359 4.27 12.68 -3.56
CA ILE A 359 3.27 11.65 -3.24
C ILE A 359 2.36 11.40 -4.44
N LEU A 360 1.77 12.46 -4.99
CA LEU A 360 0.72 12.37 -5.98
C LEU A 360 1.16 11.66 -7.28
N PRO A 361 2.38 11.88 -7.83
CA PRO A 361 2.84 11.12 -8.98
C PRO A 361 2.96 9.61 -8.71
N GLU A 362 3.31 9.21 -7.48
CA GLU A 362 3.41 7.80 -7.11
C GLU A 362 2.03 7.17 -6.87
N ILE A 363 1.03 7.95 -6.43
CA ILE A 363 -0.37 7.50 -6.36
C ILE A 363 -0.92 7.25 -7.77
N LEU A 364 -0.66 8.16 -8.72
CA LEU A 364 -1.26 8.14 -10.05
C LEU A 364 -0.58 7.19 -11.03
N ASP A 365 0.74 7.05 -10.92
CA ASP A 365 1.55 6.17 -11.77
C ASP A 365 2.69 5.53 -10.98
N GLY A 366 2.34 4.66 -10.03
CA GLY A 366 3.28 4.06 -9.09
C GLY A 366 4.44 3.33 -9.76
N ARG A 367 5.67 3.68 -9.40
CA ARG A 367 6.90 3.04 -9.88
C ARG A 367 7.29 1.84 -9.03
N ILE A 368 6.99 1.83 -7.73
CA ILE A 368 7.34 0.71 -6.84
C ILE A 368 6.72 -0.63 -7.29
N PRO A 369 5.41 -0.72 -7.66
CA PRO A 369 4.83 -1.97 -8.15
C PRO A 369 5.44 -2.46 -9.47
N ARG A 370 6.06 -1.55 -10.25
CA ARG A 370 6.78 -1.85 -11.50
C ARG A 370 8.26 -2.22 -11.26
N GLY A 371 8.71 -2.30 -10.00
CA GLY A 371 10.11 -2.55 -9.67
C GLY A 371 11.05 -1.37 -9.93
N MET A 372 10.50 -0.16 -10.10
CA MET A 372 11.25 1.07 -10.35
C MET A 372 11.35 1.94 -9.09
N GLN A 373 12.35 2.81 -9.03
CA GLN A 373 12.48 3.77 -7.93
C GLN A 373 11.42 4.88 -8.04
N VAL A 374 10.83 5.28 -6.91
CA VAL A 374 9.90 6.42 -6.83
C VAL A 374 10.54 7.66 -7.43
N ARG A 375 9.73 8.49 -8.10
CA ARG A 375 10.16 9.78 -8.66
C ARG A 375 10.73 10.70 -7.57
N GLU A 376 11.80 11.39 -7.93
CA GLU A 376 12.28 12.52 -7.13
C GLU A 376 11.53 13.79 -7.52
N SER A 377 11.35 14.71 -6.57
CA SER A 377 10.85 16.04 -6.92
C SER A 377 11.91 16.79 -7.72
N THR A 378 11.46 17.47 -8.78
CA THR A 378 12.27 18.40 -9.55
C THR A 378 12.51 19.72 -8.81
N SER A 379 11.64 20.05 -7.84
CA SER A 379 11.74 21.25 -7.01
C SER A 379 12.59 20.98 -5.75
N LYS A 380 13.43 21.94 -5.38
CA LYS A 380 14.13 21.89 -4.09
C LYS A 380 13.11 22.08 -2.95
N PRO A 381 13.20 21.30 -1.87
CA PRO A 381 12.36 21.50 -0.68
C PRO A 381 12.45 22.93 -0.17
N ILE A 382 11.29 23.55 0.07
CA ILE A 382 11.19 24.90 0.61
C ILE A 382 12.00 24.97 1.91
N GLN A 383 13.02 25.83 1.96
CA GLN A 383 13.77 26.08 3.18
C GLN A 383 13.15 27.24 3.94
N ILE A 384 13.06 27.10 5.25
CA ILE A 384 12.54 28.16 6.12
C ILE A 384 13.73 28.69 6.92
N ASN A 385 13.86 30.01 6.95
CA ASN A 385 14.90 30.67 7.73
C ASN A 385 14.79 30.27 9.20
N LYS A 386 15.88 29.75 9.78
CA LYS A 386 15.96 29.28 11.17
C LYS A 386 15.56 30.33 12.23
N LYS A 387 15.46 31.62 11.86
CA LYS A 387 15.03 32.70 12.76
C LYS A 387 13.59 32.56 13.27
N VAL A 388 12.70 31.87 12.54
CA VAL A 388 11.31 31.66 12.99
C VAL A 388 11.21 30.55 14.04
N GLN A 389 12.15 29.61 14.09
CA GLN A 389 12.10 28.48 15.05
C GLN A 389 12.52 28.85 16.48
N ASN A 390 13.20 29.98 16.67
CA ASN A 390 13.76 30.38 17.97
C ASN A 390 13.12 31.64 18.57
N ASN A 391 12.17 32.28 17.90
CA ASN A 391 11.47 33.45 18.43
C ASN A 391 10.04 33.06 18.83
N ARG A 392 9.89 32.51 20.04
CA ARG A 392 8.74 32.63 20.98
C ARG A 392 8.81 31.55 22.04
#